data_AF-A0A0N5AD83-F1
#
_entry.id   AF-A0A0N5AD83-F1
#
_cell.length_a   1.000
_cell.length_b   1.000
_cell.length_c   1.000
_cell.angle_alpha   90.00
_cell.angle_beta   90.00
_cell.angle_gamma   90.00
#
_symmetry.space_group_name_H-M   'P 1'
#
loop_
_entity.id
_entity.type
_entity.pdbx_description
1 polymer ?
#
loop_
_entity_poly.entity_id
_entity_poly.type
_entity_poly.pdbx_seq_one_letter_code
_entity_poly.pdbx_strand_id
1 'polypeptide(L)'
;MPGKKKHGTYDIISEDLYDCRIPLHNELAYQHGIHFEAKYVGSMEIPRPGTRIEIVAAMRRVRYEFKARGIKKRPVDITVSVDGVKVVLRRKKKNQKSLSWDESKLLVMFHPIYRIFYVSHDSQDLQIFSYIARDGASNTFKCNVFKCSKKVNLFF
;
A
#
# COMPACT_ATOMS: atom_id res chain seq x y z
N MET A 1 -6.68 16.50 33.39
CA MET A 1 -7.37 16.74 32.11
C MET A 1 -6.55 16.09 31.00
N PRO A 2 -7.07 15.09 30.26
CA PRO A 2 -6.30 14.52 29.15
C PRO A 2 -6.23 15.53 28.01
N GLY A 3 -5.01 15.90 27.61
CA GLY A 3 -4.75 16.90 26.57
C GLY A 3 -5.36 16.50 25.24
N LYS A 4 -5.99 17.48 24.56
CA LYS A 4 -6.47 17.33 23.18
C LYS A 4 -5.30 16.83 22.31
N LYS A 5 -5.35 15.56 21.88
CA LYS A 5 -4.46 15.06 20.83
C LYS A 5 -4.75 15.91 19.58
N LYS A 6 -3.78 16.74 19.17
CA LYS A 6 -3.85 17.46 17.88
C LYS A 6 -3.85 16.40 16.79
N HIS A 7 -5.05 16.03 16.33
CA HIS A 7 -5.24 15.16 15.18
C HIS A 7 -4.53 15.83 14.00
N GLY A 8 -3.71 15.06 13.28
CA GLY A 8 -2.89 15.60 12.21
C GLY A 8 -3.77 16.09 11.06
N THR A 9 -3.28 17.02 10.25
CA THR A 9 -3.92 17.50 9.00
C THR A 9 -4.15 16.41 7.94
N TYR A 10 -3.90 15.15 8.28
CA TYR A 10 -4.00 13.98 7.43
C TYR A 10 -5.11 13.02 7.87
N ASP A 11 -5.71 13.22 9.04
CA ASP A 11 -6.59 12.21 9.66
C ASP A 11 -7.89 12.01 8.88
N ILE A 12 -8.42 13.04 8.22
CA ILE A 12 -9.60 12.93 7.34
C ILE A 12 -9.54 14.09 6.34
N ILE A 13 -9.31 13.81 5.05
CA ILE A 13 -9.55 14.82 4.00
C ILE A 13 -11.06 14.80 3.73
N SER A 14 -11.74 15.86 4.14
CA SER A 14 -13.20 16.02 4.22
C SER A 14 -13.99 15.89 2.90
N GLU A 15 -13.34 15.56 1.78
CA GLU A 15 -13.94 15.62 0.44
C GLU A 15 -14.21 14.25 -0.20
N ASP A 16 -13.89 13.13 0.46
CA ASP A 16 -14.26 11.82 -0.06
C ASP A 16 -15.75 11.54 0.27
N LEU A 17 -16.65 12.21 -0.46
CA LEU A 17 -18.13 12.10 -0.38
C LEU A 17 -18.67 10.66 -0.56
N TYR A 18 -17.80 9.71 -0.90
CA TYR A 18 -18.12 8.30 -1.16
C TYR A 18 -17.51 7.33 -0.13
N ASP A 19 -16.87 7.84 0.94
CA ASP A 19 -16.43 7.03 2.07
C ASP A 19 -17.64 6.67 2.96
N CYS A 20 -18.37 5.64 2.53
CA CYS A 20 -19.31 4.94 3.38
C CYS A 20 -18.50 4.18 4.43
N ARG A 21 -18.24 4.81 5.58
CA ARG A 21 -17.46 4.35 6.76
C ARG A 21 -17.94 3.03 7.42
N ILE A 22 -18.50 2.09 6.67
CA ILE A 22 -18.89 0.75 7.11
C ILE A 22 -17.73 -0.18 6.74
N PRO A 23 -17.00 -0.74 7.73
CA PRO A 23 -15.93 -1.68 7.45
C PRO A 23 -16.43 -2.86 6.62
N LEU A 24 -15.81 -3.10 5.47
CA LEU A 24 -16.16 -4.23 4.60
C LEU A 24 -15.88 -5.58 5.26
N HIS A 25 -14.92 -5.61 6.19
CA HIS A 25 -14.48 -6.80 6.91
C HIS A 25 -14.62 -6.59 8.43
N ASN A 26 -14.90 -7.67 9.16
CA ASN A 26 -14.95 -7.64 10.62
C ASN A 26 -13.54 -7.55 11.22
N GLU A 27 -13.44 -7.19 12.51
CA GLU A 27 -12.15 -7.05 13.21
C GLU A 27 -11.33 -8.35 13.22
N LEU A 28 -11.99 -9.51 13.35
CA LEU A 28 -11.33 -10.81 13.30
C LEU A 28 -10.60 -11.05 11.98
N ALA A 29 -11.11 -10.55 10.86
CA ALA A 29 -10.43 -10.66 9.57
C ALA A 29 -9.09 -9.89 9.57
N TYR A 30 -9.02 -8.73 10.24
CA TYR A 30 -7.77 -7.99 10.39
C TYR A 30 -6.78 -8.66 11.35
N GLN A 31 -7.26 -9.45 12.32
CA GLN A 31 -6.38 -10.27 13.16
C GLN A 31 -5.74 -11.41 12.36
N HIS A 32 -6.50 -12.08 11.49
CA HIS A 32 -6.00 -13.17 10.66
C HIS A 32 -5.21 -12.68 9.43
N GLY A 33 -5.46 -11.45 8.99
CA GLY A 33 -4.86 -10.86 7.80
C GLY A 33 -5.73 -11.02 6.56
N ILE A 34 -5.99 -9.90 5.89
CA ILE A 34 -6.79 -9.83 4.67
C ILE A 34 -5.85 -9.86 3.47
N HIS A 35 -6.10 -10.76 2.52
CA HIS A 35 -5.22 -11.02 1.39
C HIS A 35 -5.73 -10.40 0.08
N PHE A 36 -4.84 -9.72 -0.63
CA PHE A 36 -5.11 -9.07 -1.91
C PHE A 36 -4.07 -9.45 -2.97
N GLU A 37 -4.52 -9.78 -4.17
CA GLU A 37 -3.64 -9.98 -5.32
C GLU A 37 -3.42 -8.67 -6.10
N ALA A 38 -2.17 -8.27 -6.25
CA ALA A 38 -1.82 -7.07 -7.00
C ALA A 38 -0.57 -7.26 -7.87
N LYS A 39 -0.25 -6.25 -8.65
CA LYS A 39 1.00 -6.13 -9.39
C LYS A 39 1.77 -4.94 -8.84
N TYR A 40 2.91 -5.20 -8.23
CA TYR A 40 3.80 -4.16 -7.74
C TYR A 40 4.42 -3.39 -8.91
N VAL A 41 4.17 -2.08 -8.96
CA VAL A 41 4.70 -1.18 -9.98
C VAL A 41 6.13 -0.78 -9.64
N GLY A 42 6.34 -0.31 -8.41
CA GLY A 42 7.62 0.20 -7.95
C GLY A 42 7.48 1.10 -6.74
N SER A 43 8.59 1.68 -6.33
CA SER A 43 8.65 2.64 -5.23
C SER A 43 9.70 3.70 -5.48
N MET A 44 9.51 4.86 -4.87
CA MET A 44 10.52 5.92 -4.79
C MET A 44 10.52 6.53 -3.38
N GLU A 45 11.69 7.00 -2.98
CA GLU A 45 11.80 7.89 -1.83
C GLU A 45 11.27 9.27 -2.21
N ILE A 46 10.54 9.88 -1.28
CA ILE A 46 9.90 11.18 -1.45
C ILE A 46 10.12 12.03 -0.19
N PRO A 47 10.12 13.37 -0.32
CA PRO A 47 9.99 14.23 0.84
C PRO A 47 8.66 13.97 1.56
N ARG A 48 8.57 14.37 2.84
CA ARG A 48 7.32 14.27 3.60
C ARG A 48 6.22 15.07 2.88
N PRO A 49 5.16 14.42 2.39
CA PRO A 49 4.13 15.14 1.65
C PRO A 49 3.22 15.93 2.60
N GLY A 50 2.95 17.19 2.27
CA GLY A 50 2.09 18.11 3.01
C GLY A 50 0.63 18.12 2.54
N THR A 51 0.38 17.72 1.29
CA THR A 51 -0.93 17.91 0.63
C THR A 51 -1.35 16.67 -0.17
N ARG A 52 -2.67 16.55 -0.45
CA ARG A 52 -3.22 15.51 -1.35
C ARG A 52 -2.57 15.57 -2.74
N ILE A 53 -2.31 16.79 -3.23
CA ILE A 53 -1.69 17.03 -4.53
C ILE A 53 -0.29 16.42 -4.56
N GLU A 54 0.53 16.63 -3.53
CA GLU A 54 1.86 16.04 -3.43
C GLU A 54 1.82 14.51 -3.37
N ILE A 55 0.84 13.94 -2.65
CA ILE A 55 0.65 12.49 -2.55
C ILE A 55 0.31 11.89 -3.94
N VAL A 56 -0.64 12.47 -4.65
CA VAL A 56 -1.04 12.02 -5.99
C VAL A 56 0.11 12.22 -6.99
N ALA A 57 0.83 13.35 -6.90
CA ALA A 57 1.99 13.63 -7.74
C ALA A 57 3.11 12.60 -7.52
N ALA A 58 3.41 12.25 -6.26
CA ALA A 58 4.40 11.23 -5.92
C ALA A 58 4.03 9.85 -6.49
N MET A 59 2.79 9.40 -6.28
CA MET A 59 2.31 8.14 -6.83
C MET A 59 2.38 8.11 -8.36
N ARG A 60 1.94 9.19 -9.03
CA ARG A 60 2.01 9.30 -10.50
C ARG A 60 3.45 9.32 -11.01
N ARG A 61 4.37 9.97 -10.30
CA ARG A 61 5.80 9.96 -10.61
C ARG A 61 6.36 8.54 -10.62
N VAL A 62 6.12 7.77 -9.54
CA VAL A 62 6.53 6.35 -9.48
C VAL A 62 5.93 5.57 -10.64
N ARG A 63 4.61 5.71 -10.88
CA ARG A 63 3.90 4.99 -11.95
C ARG A 63 4.53 5.26 -13.33
N TYR A 64 4.76 6.51 -13.67
CA TYR A 64 5.21 6.91 -14.99
C TYR A 64 6.71 6.66 -15.19
N GLU A 65 7.53 6.81 -14.16
CA GLU A 65 8.96 6.52 -14.26
C GLU A 65 9.22 5.03 -14.55
N PHE A 66 8.54 4.13 -13.82
CA PHE A 66 8.66 2.69 -14.07
C PHE A 66 8.07 2.28 -15.42
N LYS A 67 7.00 2.96 -15.88
CA LYS A 67 6.45 2.77 -17.23
C LYS A 67 7.45 3.19 -18.31
N ALA A 68 8.06 4.36 -18.18
CA ALA A 68 9.03 4.89 -19.14
C ALA A 68 10.29 4.03 -19.23
N ARG A 69 10.76 3.50 -18.10
CA ARG A 69 11.90 2.55 -18.04
C ARG A 69 11.56 1.14 -18.54
N GLY A 70 10.31 0.86 -18.92
CA GLY A 70 9.88 -0.47 -19.39
C GLY A 70 9.95 -1.57 -18.32
N ILE A 71 9.98 -1.21 -17.03
CA ILE A 71 10.11 -2.19 -15.94
C ILE A 71 8.79 -2.93 -15.79
N LYS A 72 8.86 -4.27 -15.89
CA LYS A 72 7.67 -5.13 -15.76
C LYS A 72 7.20 -5.16 -14.31
N LYS A 73 5.88 -4.97 -14.13
CA LYS A 73 5.23 -5.08 -12.82
C LYS A 73 5.32 -6.51 -12.30
N ARG A 74 5.65 -6.69 -11.02
CA ARG A 74 5.82 -8.01 -10.40
C ARG A 74 4.51 -8.45 -9.73
N PRO A 75 3.97 -9.66 -9.99
CA PRO A 75 2.79 -10.15 -9.29
C PRO A 75 3.13 -10.39 -7.82
N VAL A 76 2.31 -9.85 -6.93
CA VAL A 76 2.51 -9.90 -5.48
C VAL A 76 1.20 -10.24 -4.78
N ASP A 77 1.34 -10.85 -3.62
CA ASP A 77 0.26 -11.00 -2.65
C ASP A 77 0.52 -10.00 -1.51
N ILE A 78 -0.51 -9.24 -1.15
CA ILE A 78 -0.48 -8.24 -0.09
C ILE A 78 -1.36 -8.76 1.04
N THR A 79 -0.83 -8.77 2.26
CA THR A 79 -1.57 -9.09 3.47
C THR A 79 -1.66 -7.84 4.33
N VAL A 80 -2.89 -7.44 4.68
CA VAL A 80 -3.18 -6.34 5.60
C VAL A 80 -3.72 -6.92 6.89
N SER A 81 -3.00 -6.73 7.99
CA SER A 81 -3.40 -7.17 9.33
C SER A 81 -3.17 -6.08 10.37
N VAL A 82 -3.54 -6.37 11.63
CA VAL A 82 -3.20 -5.53 12.78
C VAL A 82 -1.70 -5.31 12.96
N ASP A 83 -0.86 -6.24 12.48
CA ASP A 83 0.60 -6.10 12.54
C ASP A 83 1.11 -5.09 11.50
N GLY A 84 0.46 -5.03 10.33
CA GLY A 84 0.83 -4.11 9.27
C GLY A 84 0.56 -4.63 7.85
N VAL A 85 1.32 -4.10 6.91
CA VAL A 85 1.22 -4.43 5.48
C VAL A 85 2.41 -5.28 5.07
N LYS A 86 2.18 -6.56 4.78
CA LYS A 86 3.17 -7.51 4.25
C LYS A 86 2.96 -7.67 2.74
N VAL A 87 4.04 -7.59 1.97
CA VAL A 87 4.01 -7.79 0.52
C VAL A 87 5.00 -8.89 0.15
N VAL A 88 4.52 -9.93 -0.52
CA VAL A 88 5.34 -11.08 -0.94
C VAL A 88 5.22 -11.31 -2.46
N LEU A 89 6.29 -11.78 -3.08
CA LEU A 89 6.26 -12.17 -4.50
C LEU A 89 5.39 -13.42 -4.69
N ARG A 90 4.51 -13.37 -5.69
CA ARG A 90 3.66 -14.51 -6.03
C ARG A 90 4.45 -15.57 -6.80
N ARG A 91 4.47 -16.82 -6.32
CA ARG A 91 5.11 -17.95 -7.01
C ARG A 91 4.28 -18.42 -8.21
N LYS A 92 4.94 -18.82 -9.29
CA LYS A 92 4.27 -19.53 -10.41
C LYS A 92 3.98 -20.98 -10.00
N LYS A 93 2.76 -21.47 -10.29
CA LYS A 93 2.25 -22.81 -9.92
C LYS A 93 3.18 -24.00 -10.25
N LYS A 94 4.14 -23.89 -11.16
CA LYS A 94 5.06 -24.98 -11.54
C LYS A 94 6.08 -25.39 -10.46
N ASN A 95 6.35 -24.55 -9.44
CA ASN A 95 7.43 -24.79 -8.45
C ASN A 95 6.94 -25.24 -7.05
N GLN A 96 5.72 -25.76 -6.90
CA GLN A 96 5.20 -26.18 -5.58
C GLN A 96 5.82 -27.48 -5.01
N LYS A 97 6.78 -28.12 -5.70
CA LYS A 97 7.30 -29.45 -5.35
C LYS A 97 8.53 -29.49 -4.43
N SER A 98 9.01 -28.39 -3.85
CA SER A 98 10.15 -28.43 -2.89
C SER A 98 9.74 -28.02 -1.47
N LEU A 99 9.92 -28.95 -0.53
CA LEU A 99 9.45 -28.96 0.85
C LEU A 99 10.25 -28.09 1.85
N SER A 100 10.88 -26.99 1.43
CA SER A 100 11.55 -26.04 2.35
C SER A 100 11.20 -24.59 2.01
N TRP A 101 10.15 -24.10 2.68
CA TRP A 101 9.53 -22.80 2.40
C TRP A 101 10.18 -21.71 3.26
N ASP A 102 11.16 -21.00 2.71
CA ASP A 102 11.60 -19.74 3.31
C ASP A 102 10.77 -18.60 2.72
N GLU A 103 9.74 -18.16 3.45
CA GLU A 103 8.94 -16.97 3.10
C GLU A 103 9.79 -15.71 3.04
N SER A 104 10.87 -15.63 3.80
CA SER A 104 11.78 -14.48 3.85
C SER A 104 12.39 -14.19 2.48
N LYS A 105 12.62 -15.24 1.67
CA LYS A 105 13.17 -15.10 0.30
C LYS A 105 12.18 -14.47 -0.69
N LEU A 106 10.88 -14.49 -0.38
CA LEU A 106 9.85 -13.87 -1.22
C LEU A 106 9.38 -12.52 -0.67
N LEU A 107 9.76 -12.19 0.56
CA LEU A 107 9.36 -10.95 1.20
C LEU A 107 9.91 -9.77 0.41
N VAL A 108 8.99 -8.98 -0.16
CA VAL A 108 9.34 -7.75 -0.86
C VAL A 108 9.50 -6.62 0.16
N MET A 109 8.56 -6.53 1.08
CA MET A 109 8.55 -5.53 2.15
C MET A 109 7.55 -5.91 3.23
N PHE A 110 7.83 -5.46 4.45
CA PHE A 110 6.90 -5.47 5.56
C PHE A 110 6.98 -4.12 6.28
N HIS A 111 5.85 -3.45 6.39
CA HIS A 111 5.73 -2.18 7.10
C HIS A 111 4.71 -2.34 8.23
N PRO A 112 5.13 -2.18 9.51
CA PRO A 112 4.20 -2.17 10.62
C PRO A 112 3.11 -1.11 10.45
N ILE A 113 1.92 -1.37 10.98
CA ILE A 113 0.76 -0.49 10.75
C ILE A 113 1.03 0.96 11.14
N TYR A 114 1.74 1.20 12.26
CA TYR A 114 2.10 2.51 12.77
C TYR A 114 3.10 3.29 11.90
N ARG A 115 3.72 2.64 10.90
CA ARG A 115 4.62 3.29 9.94
C ARG A 115 3.94 3.68 8.63
N ILE A 116 2.71 3.20 8.40
CA ILE A 116 1.93 3.61 7.24
C ILE A 116 1.49 5.05 7.47
N PHE A 117 1.99 5.97 6.66
CA PHE A 117 1.73 7.39 6.76
C PHE A 117 0.43 7.78 6.06
N TYR A 118 0.20 7.24 4.87
CA TYR A 118 -0.98 7.56 4.07
C TYR A 118 -1.26 6.46 3.04
N VAL A 119 -2.53 6.25 2.70
CA VAL A 119 -3.00 5.33 1.66
C VAL A 119 -3.77 6.15 0.63
N SER A 120 -3.53 5.92 -0.67
CA SER A 120 -4.15 6.69 -1.74
C SER A 120 -4.43 5.85 -2.98
N HIS A 121 -5.29 6.37 -3.86
CA HIS A 121 -5.56 5.80 -5.18
C HIS A 121 -5.47 6.88 -6.27
N ASP A 122 -5.31 6.48 -7.53
CA ASP A 122 -5.33 7.41 -8.67
C ASP A 122 -6.76 7.74 -9.06
N SER A 123 -7.15 9.00 -8.93
CA SER A 123 -8.50 9.46 -9.30
C SER A 123 -8.85 9.23 -10.78
N GLN A 124 -7.85 9.02 -11.64
CA GLN A 124 -8.04 8.73 -13.07
C GLN A 124 -7.91 7.24 -13.41
N ASP A 125 -7.37 6.42 -12.51
CA ASP A 125 -7.20 4.98 -12.70
C ASP A 125 -7.34 4.30 -11.34
N LEU A 126 -8.59 4.04 -10.93
CA LEU A 126 -8.92 3.42 -9.65
C LEU A 126 -8.33 2.01 -9.48
N GLN A 127 -7.66 1.43 -10.49
CA GLN A 127 -6.89 0.20 -10.29
C GLN A 127 -5.50 0.46 -9.72
N ILE A 128 -5.02 1.71 -9.74
CA ILE A 128 -3.75 2.11 -9.17
C ILE A 128 -3.99 2.63 -7.77
N PHE A 129 -3.29 2.02 -6.82
CA PHE A 129 -3.27 2.46 -5.45
C PHE A 129 -1.84 2.50 -4.93
N SER A 130 -1.64 3.24 -3.86
CA SER A 130 -0.36 3.35 -3.20
C SER A 130 -0.52 3.47 -1.70
N TYR A 131 0.53 3.11 -0.99
CA TYR A 131 0.70 3.55 0.38
C TYR A 131 2.09 4.15 0.55
N ILE A 132 2.17 5.12 1.45
CA ILE A 132 3.40 5.78 1.83
C ILE A 132 3.79 5.24 3.20
N ALA A 133 4.99 4.69 3.32
CA ALA A 133 5.54 4.26 4.60
C ALA A 133 6.70 5.17 5.02
N ARG A 134 6.79 5.43 6.31
CA ARG A 134 7.91 6.15 6.91
C ARG A 134 9.00 5.15 7.29
N ASP A 135 10.23 5.40 6.85
CA ASP A 135 11.39 4.66 7.32
C ASP A 135 11.78 5.11 8.74
N GLY A 136 11.98 4.13 9.63
CA GLY A 136 12.25 4.38 11.05
C GLY A 136 13.64 4.93 11.33
N ALA A 137 14.63 4.65 10.47
CA ALA A 137 16.02 5.04 10.68
C ALA A 137 16.34 6.40 10.04
N SER A 138 15.85 6.65 8.83
CA SER A 138 16.22 7.85 8.06
C SER A 138 15.17 8.96 8.04
N ASN A 139 14.02 8.76 8.66
CA ASN A 139 12.86 9.67 8.60
C ASN A 139 12.42 10.01 7.16
N THR A 140 12.81 9.17 6.20
CA THR A 140 12.41 9.29 4.79
C THR A 140 11.05 8.65 4.58
N PHE A 141 10.38 9.06 3.51
CA PHE A 141 9.08 8.52 3.12
C PHE A 141 9.25 7.75 1.83
N LYS A 142 8.60 6.59 1.74
CA LYS A 142 8.65 5.74 0.55
C LYS A 142 7.24 5.51 0.03
N CYS A 143 6.98 5.99 -1.18
CA CYS A 143 5.73 5.75 -1.89
C CYS A 143 5.82 4.41 -2.61
N ASN A 144 4.96 3.45 -2.25
CA ASN A 144 4.89 2.12 -2.85
C ASN A 144 3.63 2.03 -3.71
N VAL A 145 3.78 1.80 -5.02
CA VAL A 145 2.67 1.83 -5.98
C VAL A 145 2.35 0.44 -6.51
N PHE A 146 1.06 0.14 -6.57
CA PHE A 146 0.51 -1.15 -6.97
C PHE A 146 -0.58 -0.96 -8.02
N LYS A 147 -0.85 -2.02 -8.79
CA LYS A 147 -1.99 -2.13 -9.68
C LYS A 147 -2.81 -3.37 -9.32
N CYS A 148 -4.11 -3.20 -9.06
CA CYS A 148 -5.03 -4.32 -8.85
C CYS A 148 -5.08 -5.24 -10.08
N SER A 149 -5.13 -6.56 -9.84
CA SER A 149 -5.21 -7.55 -10.92
C SER A 149 -6.62 -7.73 -11.48
N LYS A 150 -7.66 -7.43 -10.68
CA LYS A 150 -9.08 -7.46 -11.08
C LYS A 150 -9.61 -6.03 -11.21
N LYS A 151 -10.66 -5.80 -12.03
CA LYS A 151 -11.48 -4.59 -11.91
C LYS A 151 -12.26 -4.71 -10.60
N VAL A 152 -11.68 -4.16 -9.54
CA VAL A 152 -12.35 -4.01 -8.25
C VAL A 152 -12.69 -2.54 -8.14
N ASN A 153 -13.92 -2.21 -7.76
CA ASN A 153 -14.20 -0.87 -7.26
C ASN A 153 -13.45 -0.79 -5.92
N LEU A 154 -12.32 -0.07 -5.89
CA LEU A 154 -11.61 0.23 -4.65
C LEU A 154 -12.49 1.21 -3.87
N PHE A 155 -13.36 0.67 -3.03
CA PHE A 155 -13.92 1.41 -1.90
C PHE A 155 -12.99 1.11 -0.72
N PHE A 156 -12.12 2.07 -0.40
CA PHE A 156 -11.41 2.13 0.87
C PHE A 156 -12.05 3.22 1.69
#